data_AF-S9U0P1-F1
#
_entry.id   AF-S9U0P1-F1
#
_cell.length_a   1.000
_cell.length_b   1.000
_cell.length_c   1.000
_cell.angle_alpha   90.00
_cell.angle_beta   90.00
_cell.angle_gamma   90.00
#
_symmetry.space_group_name_H-M   'P 1'
#
loop_
_entity.id
_entity.type
_entity.pdbx_description
1 polymer ?
#
loop_
_entity_poly.entity_id
_entity_poly.type
_entity_poly.pdbx_seq_one_letter_code
_entity_poly.pdbx_strand_id
1 'polypeptide(L)'
;MSWVRDASEAEYILDSVSKQQQVIPTSHAFSKFPNNEVLRVFQLDALTTQEEIVDILRSSLLEIFNVAPLQAIGSKYQEELFLSLDLLLYRLTTWRQGQSIGDRLQNLVLRDEGKAQEMDMQSVTSLVPNLAPRRSVLLVHLVFSVLLPYAIRKLRRQGLEEGWDREEDQTWRYYTMQSLRCLTAVWSALSLLNILHFLATGHYRTMTERLLSLKPVYGSQSMRRFTNLFYLNQHMWWKTWASLFATLRIGKYLSRALHTVMSVSSADSSSISDTICCACRSVPTLPQKSNCGHSYCYYCIKSRLADSEATGSFRCCRCGVAVHACFPA
;
A
#
# COMPACT_ATOMS: atom_id res chain seq x y z
N MET A 1 -20.41 -19.09 10.79
CA MET A 1 -19.10 -19.24 10.11
C MET A 1 -18.97 -18.14 9.06
N SER A 2 -18.69 -16.90 9.47
CA SER A 2 -18.52 -15.76 8.56
C SER A 2 -17.46 -16.05 7.49
N TRP A 3 -16.37 -16.72 7.87
CA TRP A 3 -15.29 -17.11 6.97
C TRP A 3 -15.70 -18.02 5.81
N VAL A 4 -16.72 -18.88 5.96
CA VAL A 4 -17.23 -19.73 4.87
C VAL A 4 -18.00 -18.88 3.86
N ARG A 5 -18.75 -17.89 4.36
CA ARG A 5 -19.50 -16.96 3.52
C ARG A 5 -18.55 -16.02 2.78
N ASP A 6 -17.55 -15.48 3.48
CA ASP A 6 -16.51 -14.63 2.88
C ASP A 6 -15.67 -15.40 1.84
N ALA A 7 -15.35 -16.68 2.11
CA ALA A 7 -14.67 -17.54 1.14
C ALA A 7 -15.54 -17.83 -0.10
N SER A 8 -16.84 -18.08 0.08
CA SER A 8 -17.78 -18.30 -1.03
C SER A 8 -18.02 -17.05 -1.88
N GLU A 9 -18.01 -15.85 -1.25
CA GLU A 9 -18.13 -14.58 -1.96
C GLU A 9 -16.83 -14.23 -2.69
N ALA A 10 -15.67 -14.54 -2.10
CA ALA A 10 -14.36 -14.36 -2.73
C ALA A 10 -14.15 -15.30 -3.93
N GLU A 11 -14.70 -16.52 -3.89
CA GLU A 11 -14.59 -17.51 -4.98
C GLU A 11 -15.20 -16.97 -6.30
N TYR A 12 -16.36 -16.32 -6.24
CA TYR A 12 -17.00 -15.72 -7.42
C TYR A 12 -16.19 -14.54 -7.98
N ILE A 13 -15.61 -13.71 -7.10
CA ILE A 13 -14.77 -12.58 -7.50
C ILE A 13 -13.48 -13.08 -8.15
N LEU A 14 -12.83 -14.09 -7.56
CA LEU A 14 -11.63 -14.71 -8.11
C LEU A 14 -11.90 -15.37 -9.47
N ASP A 15 -13.02 -16.08 -9.62
CA ASP A 15 -13.40 -16.71 -10.88
C ASP A 15 -13.67 -15.67 -11.98
N SER A 16 -14.43 -14.61 -11.68
CA SER A 16 -14.69 -13.53 -12.63
C SER A 16 -13.42 -12.76 -13.04
N VAL A 17 -12.52 -12.46 -12.10
CA VAL A 17 -11.23 -11.82 -12.37
C VAL A 17 -10.34 -12.75 -13.20
N SER A 18 -10.30 -14.04 -12.87
CA SER A 18 -9.49 -15.02 -13.62
C SER A 18 -10.00 -15.18 -15.06
N LYS A 19 -11.33 -15.19 -15.27
CA LYS A 19 -11.96 -15.22 -16.59
C LYS A 19 -11.69 -13.94 -17.38
N GLN A 20 -11.80 -12.77 -16.74
CA GLN A 20 -11.44 -11.49 -17.37
C GLN A 20 -9.98 -11.44 -17.81
N GLN A 21 -9.07 -11.97 -16.99
CA GLN A 21 -7.65 -12.03 -17.33
C GLN A 21 -7.34 -13.06 -18.43
N GLN A 22 -8.08 -14.16 -18.51
CA GLN A 22 -7.95 -15.14 -19.60
C GLN A 22 -8.36 -14.58 -20.97
N VAL A 23 -9.22 -13.56 -21.01
CA VAL A 23 -9.69 -12.90 -22.24
C VAL A 23 -8.67 -11.89 -22.78
N ILE A 24 -7.74 -11.41 -21.96
CA ILE A 24 -6.68 -10.51 -22.43
C ILE A 24 -5.74 -11.32 -23.34
N PRO A 25 -5.56 -10.95 -24.61
CA PRO A 25 -4.67 -11.68 -25.51
C PRO A 25 -3.25 -11.66 -24.94
N THR A 26 -2.78 -12.81 -24.47
CA THR A 26 -1.40 -12.97 -24.03
C THR A 26 -0.53 -12.95 -25.28
N SER A 27 -0.06 -11.77 -25.65
CA SER A 27 0.97 -11.65 -26.69
C SER A 27 2.18 -12.47 -26.24
N HIS A 28 2.62 -13.42 -27.07
CA HIS A 28 3.76 -14.28 -26.77
C HIS A 28 5.03 -13.47 -26.45
N ALA A 29 5.13 -12.24 -26.97
CA ALA A 29 6.18 -11.28 -26.69
C ALA A 29 6.29 -10.87 -25.20
N PHE A 30 5.17 -10.86 -24.46
CA PHE A 30 5.16 -10.50 -23.02
C PHE A 30 5.06 -11.73 -22.10
N SER A 31 4.93 -12.93 -22.67
CA SER A 31 4.83 -14.19 -21.92
C SER A 31 6.17 -14.85 -21.59
N LYS A 32 7.25 -14.45 -22.29
CA LYS A 32 8.60 -14.96 -22.08
C LYS A 32 9.42 -13.93 -21.31
N PHE A 33 10.00 -14.35 -20.20
CA PHE A 33 10.93 -13.53 -19.43
C PHE A 33 12.22 -13.24 -20.23
N PRO A 34 12.95 -12.15 -19.91
CA PRO A 34 14.25 -11.89 -20.52
C PRO A 34 15.20 -13.08 -20.31
N ASN A 35 15.98 -13.38 -21.35
CA ASN A 35 16.95 -14.47 -21.29
C ASN A 35 18.09 -14.10 -20.33
N ASN A 36 18.45 -15.02 -19.44
CA ASN A 36 19.59 -14.95 -18.52
C ASN A 36 19.54 -13.89 -17.39
N GLU A 37 18.47 -13.10 -17.29
CA GLU A 37 18.31 -12.13 -16.19
C GLU A 37 16.97 -12.30 -15.48
N VAL A 38 16.99 -12.21 -14.15
CA VAL A 38 15.77 -12.18 -13.35
C VAL A 38 15.38 -10.74 -13.10
N LEU A 39 14.12 -10.40 -13.39
CA LEU A 39 13.58 -9.08 -13.17
C LEU A 39 13.68 -8.68 -11.69
N ARG A 40 14.31 -7.53 -11.44
CA ARG A 40 14.54 -6.99 -10.08
C ARG A 40 13.25 -6.78 -9.31
N VAL A 41 12.19 -6.35 -10.01
CA VAL A 41 10.86 -6.12 -9.44
C VAL A 41 10.30 -7.40 -8.82
N PHE A 42 10.42 -8.55 -9.49
CA PHE A 42 9.94 -9.83 -8.95
C PHE A 42 10.70 -10.24 -7.69
N GLN A 43 12.01 -9.97 -7.65
CA GLN A 43 12.85 -10.30 -6.49
C GLN A 43 12.52 -9.42 -5.27
N LEU A 44 12.27 -8.12 -5.50
CA LEU A 44 11.87 -7.16 -4.48
C LEU A 44 10.45 -7.47 -3.98
N ASP A 45 9.50 -7.64 -4.90
CA ASP A 45 8.12 -8.00 -4.58
C ASP A 45 8.06 -9.31 -3.80
N ALA A 46 8.90 -10.30 -4.12
CA ALA A 46 8.97 -11.55 -3.38
C ALA A 46 9.39 -11.35 -1.91
N LEU A 47 10.31 -10.41 -1.63
CA LEU A 47 10.72 -10.10 -0.25
C LEU A 47 9.61 -9.37 0.50
N THR A 48 9.05 -8.32 -0.11
CA THR A 48 7.99 -7.52 0.51
C THR A 48 6.75 -8.38 0.80
N THR A 49 6.31 -9.18 -0.17
CA THR A 49 5.17 -10.09 0.01
C THR A 49 5.45 -11.16 1.07
N GLN A 50 6.69 -11.66 1.18
CA GLN A 50 7.06 -12.59 2.24
C GLN A 50 6.96 -11.94 3.63
N GLU A 51 7.39 -10.69 3.79
CA GLU A 51 7.27 -9.94 5.05
C GLU A 51 5.79 -9.70 5.41
N GLU A 52 5.00 -9.20 4.47
CA GLU A 52 3.56 -8.96 4.66
C GLU A 52 2.80 -10.23 5.05
N ILE A 53 3.03 -11.34 4.35
CA ILE A 53 2.36 -12.62 4.65
C ILE A 53 2.73 -13.11 6.06
N VAL A 54 4.01 -13.03 6.42
CA VAL A 54 4.46 -13.46 7.75
C VAL A 54 3.85 -12.57 8.84
N ASP A 55 3.74 -11.26 8.61
CA ASP A 55 3.15 -10.35 9.58
C ASP A 55 1.64 -10.57 9.76
N ILE A 56 0.90 -10.87 8.69
CA ILE A 56 -0.50 -11.30 8.76
C ILE A 56 -0.65 -12.61 9.55
N LEU A 57 0.25 -13.56 9.34
CA LEU A 57 0.22 -14.84 10.08
C LEU A 57 0.56 -14.63 11.56
N ARG A 58 1.50 -13.73 11.88
CA ARG A 58 1.84 -13.35 13.26
C ARG A 58 0.68 -12.65 13.96
N SER A 59 0.00 -11.71 13.31
CA SER A 59 -1.17 -11.04 13.90
C SER A 59 -2.31 -12.03 14.15
N SER A 60 -2.61 -12.87 13.16
CA SER A 60 -3.60 -13.94 13.28
C SER A 60 -3.25 -14.92 14.42
N LEU A 61 -1.97 -15.23 14.59
CA LEU A 61 -1.50 -16.08 15.69
C LEU A 61 -1.77 -15.41 17.05
N LEU A 62 -1.50 -14.12 17.21
CA LEU A 62 -1.77 -13.41 18.45
C LEU A 62 -3.26 -13.31 18.78
N GLU A 63 -4.10 -13.14 17.76
CA GLU A 63 -5.56 -13.11 17.92
C GLU A 63 -6.10 -14.39 18.55
N ILE A 64 -5.52 -15.55 18.24
CA ILE A 64 -5.89 -16.84 18.85
C ILE A 64 -5.67 -16.83 20.38
N PHE A 65 -4.65 -16.12 20.86
CA PHE A 65 -4.31 -16.04 22.29
C PHE A 65 -5.01 -14.89 23.04
N ASN A 66 -5.85 -14.08 22.39
CA ASN A 66 -6.57 -12.97 23.05
C ASN A 66 -7.71 -13.40 23.99
N VAL A 67 -7.84 -14.70 24.31
CA VAL A 67 -8.83 -15.22 25.26
C VAL A 67 -8.28 -15.12 26.68
N ALA A 68 -9.11 -14.71 27.65
CA ALA A 68 -8.71 -14.37 29.03
C ALA A 68 -7.71 -15.32 29.74
N PRO A 69 -7.82 -16.67 29.68
CA PRO A 69 -6.83 -17.54 30.32
C PRO A 69 -5.52 -17.68 29.53
N LEU A 70 -5.55 -17.41 28.22
CA LEU A 70 -4.43 -17.61 27.29
C LEU A 70 -3.65 -16.31 27.01
N GLN A 71 -4.23 -15.15 27.32
CA GLN A 71 -3.61 -13.84 27.07
C GLN A 71 -2.27 -13.67 27.79
N ALA A 72 -2.14 -14.17 29.02
CA ALA A 72 -0.90 -14.13 29.79
C ALA A 72 0.22 -14.97 29.14
N ILE A 73 -0.14 -16.08 28.49
CA ILE A 73 0.81 -16.94 27.78
C ILE A 73 1.24 -16.27 26.47
N GLY A 74 0.28 -15.69 25.73
CA GLY A 74 0.54 -14.98 24.48
C GLY A 74 1.51 -13.81 24.67
N SER A 75 1.32 -12.98 25.69
CA SER A 75 2.19 -11.83 25.95
C SER A 75 3.58 -12.22 26.48
N LYS A 76 3.66 -13.24 27.34
CA LYS A 76 4.93 -13.73 27.89
C LYS A 76 5.80 -14.42 26.83
N TYR A 77 5.19 -15.24 25.97
CA TYR A 77 5.90 -16.08 24.99
C TYR A 77 5.78 -15.58 23.55
N GLN A 78 5.39 -14.33 23.33
CA GLN A 78 5.18 -13.75 22.00
C GLN A 78 6.34 -14.03 21.01
N GLU A 79 7.58 -13.80 21.45
CA GLU A 79 8.76 -14.01 20.60
C GLU A 79 9.05 -15.48 20.31
N GLU A 80 8.77 -16.37 21.26
CA GLU A 80 8.93 -17.82 21.07
C GLU A 80 7.87 -18.37 20.11
N LEU A 81 6.64 -17.84 20.20
CA LEU A 81 5.56 -18.17 19.28
C LEU A 81 5.90 -17.73 17.85
N PHE A 82 6.40 -16.50 17.68
CA PHE A 82 6.86 -16.00 16.39
C PHE A 82 8.04 -16.82 15.84
N LEU A 83 9.01 -17.17 16.67
CA LEU A 83 10.11 -18.04 16.27
C LEU A 83 9.59 -19.42 15.82
N SER A 84 8.65 -20.01 16.56
CA SER A 84 8.08 -21.31 16.23
C SER A 84 7.36 -21.29 14.88
N LEU A 85 6.64 -20.20 14.59
CA LEU A 85 5.98 -19.96 13.31
C LEU A 85 7.03 -19.80 12.19
N ASP A 86 8.02 -18.95 12.38
CA ASP A 86 9.08 -18.70 11.39
C ASP A 86 9.86 -20.00 11.08
N LEU A 87 10.17 -20.80 12.10
CA LEU A 87 10.81 -22.11 11.95
C LEU A 87 9.92 -23.11 11.20
N LEU A 88 8.62 -23.14 11.51
CA LEU A 88 7.66 -24.00 10.84
C LEU A 88 7.52 -23.62 9.37
N LEU A 89 7.39 -22.33 9.06
CA LEU A 89 7.33 -21.82 7.69
C LEU A 89 8.62 -22.15 6.94
N TYR A 90 9.79 -21.91 7.52
CA TYR A 90 11.07 -22.25 6.91
C TYR A 90 11.19 -23.76 6.65
N ARG A 91 10.81 -24.58 7.63
CA ARG A 91 10.89 -26.04 7.54
C ARG A 91 9.97 -26.63 6.46
N LEU A 92 8.80 -26.02 6.22
CA LEU A 92 7.82 -26.47 5.24
C LEU A 92 8.09 -25.94 3.83
N THR A 93 8.66 -24.74 3.71
CA THR A 93 8.86 -24.03 2.43
C THR A 93 10.31 -24.12 1.99
N THR A 94 11.19 -23.25 2.49
CA THR A 94 12.59 -23.13 2.05
C THR A 94 13.37 -24.43 2.24
N TRP A 95 13.17 -25.17 3.33
CA TRP A 95 13.89 -26.44 3.58
C TRP A 95 13.46 -27.58 2.67
N ARG A 96 12.15 -27.69 2.34
CA ARG A 96 11.62 -28.79 1.51
C ARG A 96 11.65 -28.47 0.02
N GLN A 97 11.36 -27.22 -0.33
CA GLN A 97 11.10 -26.78 -1.70
C GLN A 97 12.18 -25.84 -2.24
N GLY A 98 13.11 -25.34 -1.40
CA GLY A 98 14.13 -24.36 -1.82
C GLY A 98 13.54 -22.99 -2.18
N GLN A 99 12.32 -22.70 -1.71
CA GLN A 99 11.54 -21.51 -2.06
C GLN A 99 10.86 -20.98 -0.80
N SER A 100 10.87 -19.66 -0.61
CA SER A 100 9.96 -19.01 0.34
C SER A 100 8.55 -18.89 -0.24
N ILE A 101 7.57 -18.45 0.56
CA ILE A 101 6.19 -18.28 0.11
C ILE A 101 6.12 -17.13 -0.90
N GLY A 102 6.76 -15.99 -0.59
CA GLY A 102 6.86 -14.86 -1.50
C GLY A 102 7.59 -15.22 -2.80
N ASP A 103 8.68 -15.98 -2.71
CA ASP A 103 9.39 -16.49 -3.90
C ASP A 103 8.48 -17.33 -4.78
N ARG A 104 7.70 -18.24 -4.18
CA ARG A 104 6.78 -19.10 -4.92
C ARG A 104 5.70 -18.29 -5.63
N LEU A 105 5.16 -17.24 -5.01
CA LEU A 105 4.18 -16.35 -5.63
C LEU A 105 4.76 -15.60 -6.84
N GLN A 106 6.04 -15.24 -6.78
CA GLN A 106 6.76 -14.57 -7.86
C GLN A 106 7.49 -15.54 -8.81
N ASN A 107 7.23 -16.86 -8.69
CA ASN A 107 7.85 -17.90 -9.51
C ASN A 107 9.40 -17.89 -9.45
N LEU A 108 9.95 -17.66 -8.27
CA LEU A 108 11.38 -17.66 -7.97
C LEU A 108 11.78 -18.90 -7.16
N VAL A 109 13.00 -19.38 -7.39
CA VAL A 109 13.60 -20.56 -6.76
C VAL A 109 15.04 -20.26 -6.39
N LEU A 110 15.44 -20.63 -5.18
CA LEU A 110 16.83 -20.44 -4.76
C LEU A 110 17.73 -21.45 -5.50
N ARG A 111 18.78 -20.92 -6.12
CA ARG A 111 19.82 -21.66 -6.82
C ARG A 111 21.16 -21.42 -6.15
N ASP A 112 21.97 -22.47 -6.02
CA ASP A 112 23.33 -22.38 -5.51
C ASP A 112 24.28 -22.02 -6.66
N GLU A 113 24.76 -20.76 -6.68
CA GLU A 113 25.66 -20.28 -7.74
C GLU A 113 27.07 -20.86 -7.62
N GLY A 114 27.50 -21.26 -6.42
CA GLY A 114 28.81 -21.90 -6.24
C GLY A 114 28.91 -23.19 -7.05
N LYS A 115 27.87 -24.03 -6.98
CA LYS A 115 27.75 -25.23 -7.83
C LYS A 115 27.54 -24.90 -9.32
N ALA A 116 26.83 -23.82 -9.61
CA ALA A 116 26.56 -23.43 -11.00
C ALA A 116 27.87 -23.05 -11.73
N GLN A 117 28.76 -22.35 -11.02
CA GLN A 117 30.10 -22.00 -11.51
C GLN A 117 31.00 -23.21 -11.71
N GLU A 118 30.97 -24.19 -10.79
CA GLU A 118 31.70 -25.46 -10.93
C GLU A 118 31.28 -26.24 -12.20
N MET A 119 30.03 -26.09 -12.64
CA MET A 119 29.48 -26.77 -13.81
C MET A 119 29.42 -25.89 -15.08
N ASP A 120 30.05 -24.71 -15.08
CA ASP A 120 30.05 -23.72 -16.16
C ASP A 120 28.64 -23.38 -16.72
N MET A 121 27.62 -23.44 -15.86
CA MET A 121 26.23 -23.17 -16.22
C MET A 121 25.86 -21.72 -15.95
N GLN A 122 26.01 -20.87 -16.97
CA GLN A 122 25.67 -19.45 -16.89
C GLN A 122 24.19 -19.16 -17.16
N SER A 123 23.46 -20.11 -17.76
CA SER A 123 22.05 -19.89 -18.10
C SER A 123 21.18 -19.86 -16.84
N VAL A 124 20.37 -18.82 -16.71
CA VAL A 124 19.39 -18.64 -15.61
C VAL A 124 18.03 -19.24 -15.98
N THR A 125 17.91 -19.79 -17.20
CA THR A 125 16.62 -20.21 -17.76
C THR A 125 16.29 -21.69 -17.52
N SER A 126 17.30 -22.52 -17.23
CA SER A 126 17.11 -23.95 -17.02
C SER A 126 17.15 -24.28 -15.52
N LEU A 127 16.04 -24.82 -15.00
CA LEU A 127 16.00 -25.38 -13.66
C LEU A 127 16.57 -26.78 -13.71
N VAL A 128 17.81 -26.94 -13.26
CA VAL A 128 18.44 -28.26 -13.12
C VAL A 128 18.33 -28.69 -11.66
N PRO A 129 17.76 -29.87 -11.35
CA PRO A 129 17.58 -30.31 -9.96
C PRO A 129 18.90 -30.43 -9.17
N ASN A 130 20.02 -30.64 -9.86
CA ASN A 130 21.36 -30.72 -9.25
C ASN A 130 21.85 -29.37 -8.68
N LEU A 131 21.32 -28.25 -9.18
CA LEU A 131 21.65 -26.90 -8.72
C LEU A 131 20.80 -26.47 -7.49
N ALA A 132 19.97 -27.38 -6.96
CA ALA A 132 19.28 -27.14 -5.70
C ALA A 132 20.29 -26.90 -4.55
N PRO A 133 19.97 -26.01 -3.61
CA PRO A 133 20.87 -25.62 -2.53
C PRO A 133 21.22 -26.81 -1.64
N ARG A 134 22.49 -26.90 -1.22
CA ARG A 134 22.94 -27.93 -0.28
C ARG A 134 22.21 -27.76 1.05
N ARG A 135 21.89 -28.86 1.73
CA ARG A 135 21.24 -28.82 3.05
C ARG A 135 22.08 -28.06 4.09
N SER A 136 23.40 -28.13 4.01
CA SER A 136 24.31 -27.36 4.87
C SER A 136 24.18 -25.85 4.64
N VAL A 137 24.11 -25.41 3.38
CA VAL A 137 23.93 -23.99 3.04
C VAL A 137 22.55 -23.50 3.51
N LEU A 138 21.51 -24.32 3.36
CA LEU A 138 20.18 -24.02 3.92
C LEU A 138 20.18 -23.94 5.45
N LEU A 139 20.96 -24.76 6.16
CA LEU A 139 21.10 -24.62 7.61
C LEU A 139 21.73 -23.29 7.98
N VAL A 140 22.82 -22.91 7.30
CA VAL A 140 23.46 -21.60 7.54
C VAL A 140 22.48 -20.48 7.21
N HIS A 141 21.74 -20.57 6.11
CA HIS A 141 20.68 -19.62 5.79
C HIS A 141 19.65 -19.53 6.92
N LEU A 142 19.13 -20.65 7.44
CA LEU A 142 18.18 -20.65 8.55
C LEU A 142 18.74 -19.95 9.79
N VAL A 143 20.01 -20.20 10.10
CA VAL A 143 20.69 -19.54 11.23
C VAL A 143 20.72 -18.03 11.03
N PHE A 144 21.15 -17.55 9.87
CA PHE A 144 21.27 -16.12 9.59
C PHE A 144 19.92 -15.42 9.39
N SER A 145 18.92 -16.07 8.81
CA SER A 145 17.64 -15.45 8.46
C SER A 145 16.59 -15.54 9.57
N VAL A 146 16.63 -16.57 10.42
CA VAL A 146 15.60 -16.81 11.45
C VAL A 146 16.20 -16.75 12.86
N LEU A 147 17.21 -17.57 13.16
CA LEU A 147 17.72 -17.72 14.53
C LEU A 147 18.49 -16.48 15.00
N LEU A 148 19.33 -15.91 14.16
CA LEU A 148 20.16 -14.75 14.49
C LEU A 148 19.30 -13.50 14.75
N PRO A 149 18.32 -13.12 13.90
CA PRO A 149 17.41 -12.02 14.20
C PRO A 149 16.59 -12.23 15.47
N TYR A 150 16.14 -13.47 15.75
CA TYR A 150 15.49 -13.80 17.00
C TYR A 150 16.42 -13.59 18.20
N ALA A 151 17.65 -14.11 18.17
CA ALA A 151 18.61 -13.96 19.25
C ALA A 151 18.94 -12.49 19.52
N ILE A 152 19.13 -11.69 18.46
CA ILE A 152 19.36 -10.24 18.58
C ILE A 152 18.15 -9.54 19.20
N ARG A 153 16.93 -9.86 18.77
CA ARG A 153 15.69 -9.28 19.34
C ARG A 153 15.56 -9.62 20.83
N LYS A 154 15.78 -10.88 21.20
CA LYS A 154 15.71 -11.36 22.57
C LYS A 154 16.76 -10.69 23.48
N LEU A 155 18.01 -10.60 23.01
CA LEU A 155 19.08 -9.89 23.73
C LEU A 155 18.78 -8.40 23.89
N ARG A 156 18.25 -7.74 22.85
CA ARG A 156 17.86 -6.32 22.94
C ARG A 156 16.73 -6.09 23.93
N ARG A 157 15.74 -6.98 23.97
CA ARG A 157 14.64 -6.91 24.93
C ARG A 157 15.14 -7.07 26.36
N GLN A 158 15.96 -8.09 26.62
CA GLN A 158 16.57 -8.30 27.93
C GLN A 158 17.42 -7.10 28.36
N GLY A 159 18.25 -6.58 27.44
CA GLY A 159 19.05 -5.39 27.71
C GLY A 159 18.23 -4.13 28.00
N LEU A 160 17.02 -4.02 27.43
CA LEU A 160 16.09 -2.92 27.71
C LEU A 160 15.34 -3.09 29.04
N GLU A 161 14.88 -4.31 29.35
CA GLU A 161 14.16 -4.65 30.58
C GLU A 161 15.04 -4.49 31.82
N GLU A 162 16.29 -4.96 31.75
CA GLU A 162 17.27 -4.84 32.83
C GLU A 162 18.04 -3.51 32.79
N GLY A 163 17.90 -2.72 31.72
CA GLY A 163 18.50 -1.39 31.62
C GLY A 163 20.03 -1.39 31.53
N TRP A 164 20.63 -2.35 30.83
CA TRP A 164 22.11 -2.53 30.71
C TRP A 164 22.86 -1.30 30.18
N ASP A 165 22.15 -0.36 29.54
CA ASP A 165 22.71 0.90 29.07
C ASP A 165 22.92 1.97 30.16
N ARG A 166 22.26 1.82 31.32
CA ARG A 166 22.28 2.81 32.42
C ARG A 166 23.06 2.34 33.66
N GLU A 167 23.61 1.14 33.62
CA GLU A 167 24.37 0.58 34.74
C GLU A 167 25.69 1.35 34.86
N GLU A 168 25.95 1.95 36.02
CA GLU A 168 27.16 2.77 36.27
C GLU A 168 28.43 1.92 36.31
N ASP A 169 28.29 0.66 36.73
CA ASP A 169 29.38 -0.32 36.72
C ASP A 169 29.59 -0.87 35.30
N GLN A 170 30.80 -0.66 34.75
CA GLN A 170 31.21 -1.18 33.44
C GLN A 170 31.38 -2.70 33.44
N THR A 171 30.29 -3.42 33.62
CA THR A 171 30.24 -4.88 33.57
C THR A 171 30.24 -5.36 32.11
N TRP A 172 30.41 -6.67 31.91
CA TRP A 172 30.36 -7.30 30.58
C TRP A 172 29.04 -6.99 29.83
N ARG A 173 27.94 -6.76 30.55
CA ARG A 173 26.61 -6.42 29.99
C ARG A 173 26.63 -5.12 29.20
N TYR A 174 27.24 -4.07 29.77
CA TYR A 174 27.41 -2.79 29.09
C TYR A 174 28.19 -2.94 27.77
N TYR A 175 29.31 -3.68 27.80
CA TYR A 175 30.10 -3.95 26.61
C TYR A 175 29.34 -4.79 25.57
N THR A 176 28.51 -5.75 25.99
CA THR A 176 27.69 -6.53 25.05
C THR A 176 26.67 -5.66 24.33
N MET A 177 26.00 -4.75 25.04
CA MET A 177 25.00 -3.85 24.46
C MET A 177 25.66 -2.85 23.49
N GLN A 178 26.81 -2.30 23.87
CA GLN A 178 27.59 -1.44 22.98
C GLN A 178 28.07 -2.18 21.73
N SER A 179 28.58 -3.40 21.89
CA SER A 179 29.00 -4.23 20.75
C SER A 179 27.83 -4.58 19.84
N LEU A 180 26.66 -4.88 20.41
CA LEU A 180 25.44 -5.16 19.65
C LEU A 180 24.95 -3.92 18.88
N ARG A 181 25.04 -2.72 19.47
CA ARG A 181 24.74 -1.44 18.79
C ARG A 181 25.69 -1.19 17.62
N CYS A 182 26.99 -1.36 17.83
CA CYS A 182 27.98 -1.21 16.76
C CYS A 182 27.77 -2.25 15.65
N LEU A 183 27.56 -3.52 16.01
CA LEU A 183 27.35 -4.60 15.05
C LEU A 183 26.06 -4.39 14.24
N THR A 184 24.98 -3.96 14.88
CA THR A 184 23.72 -3.66 14.18
C THR A 184 23.86 -2.46 13.25
N ALA A 185 24.62 -1.42 13.62
CA ALA A 185 24.94 -0.29 12.75
C ALA A 185 25.83 -0.69 11.56
N VAL A 186 26.84 -1.54 11.78
CA VAL A 186 27.68 -2.07 10.71
C VAL A 186 26.86 -2.94 9.77
N TRP A 187 26.02 -3.82 10.31
CA TRP A 187 25.12 -4.65 9.52
C TRP A 187 24.15 -3.82 8.68
N SER A 188 23.54 -2.76 9.24
CA SER A 188 22.63 -1.90 8.49
C SER A 188 23.36 -1.17 7.36
N ALA A 189 24.57 -0.66 7.59
CA ALA A 189 25.40 -0.06 6.55
C ALA A 189 25.77 -1.06 5.44
N LEU A 190 26.21 -2.28 5.80
CA LEU A 190 26.49 -3.35 4.84
C LEU A 190 25.25 -3.76 4.05
N SER A 191 24.09 -3.83 4.71
CA SER A 191 22.82 -4.17 4.06
C SER A 191 22.41 -3.10 3.05
N LEU A 192 22.59 -1.81 3.38
CA LEU A 192 22.32 -0.69 2.49
C LEU A 192 23.26 -0.70 1.28
N LEU A 193 24.56 -0.93 1.50
CA LEU A 193 25.51 -1.10 0.40
C LEU A 193 25.15 -2.28 -0.49
N ASN A 194 24.68 -3.39 0.09
CA ASN A 194 24.21 -4.54 -0.67
C ASN A 194 22.97 -4.19 -1.51
N ILE A 195 22.00 -3.47 -0.95
CA ILE A 195 20.80 -3.03 -1.68
C ILE A 195 21.17 -2.08 -2.83
N LEU A 196 22.08 -1.13 -2.62
CA LEU A 196 22.56 -0.25 -3.69
C LEU A 196 23.25 -1.04 -4.81
N HIS A 197 24.10 -1.99 -4.44
CA HIS A 197 24.75 -2.88 -5.41
C HIS A 197 23.75 -3.78 -6.14
N PHE A 198 22.72 -4.26 -5.44
CA PHE A 198 21.63 -5.03 -6.01
C PHE A 198 20.80 -4.20 -6.99
N LEU A 199 20.49 -2.94 -6.67
CA LEU A 199 19.77 -2.05 -7.57
C LEU A 199 20.56 -1.79 -8.86
N ALA A 200 21.90 -1.83 -8.83
CA ALA A 200 22.74 -1.74 -10.01
C ALA A 200 22.81 -3.07 -10.81
N THR A 201 23.03 -4.20 -10.14
CA THR A 201 23.36 -5.50 -10.77
C THR A 201 22.18 -6.48 -10.90
N GLY A 202 21.24 -6.49 -9.96
CA GLY A 202 20.06 -7.38 -9.94
C GLY A 202 20.32 -8.84 -9.53
N HIS A 203 21.45 -9.15 -8.89
CA HIS A 203 21.84 -10.55 -8.61
C HIS A 203 21.40 -11.05 -7.23
N TYR A 204 21.88 -10.42 -6.15
CA TYR A 204 21.64 -10.86 -4.76
C TYR A 204 20.85 -9.81 -4.00
N ARG A 205 19.63 -10.13 -3.60
CA ARG A 205 18.70 -9.21 -2.92
C ARG A 205 19.06 -8.99 -1.44
N THR A 206 19.52 -10.02 -0.72
CA THR A 206 19.96 -9.90 0.68
C THR A 206 21.47 -10.12 0.86
N MET A 207 22.01 -9.53 1.93
CA MET A 207 23.43 -9.74 2.31
C MET A 207 23.70 -11.22 2.67
N THR A 208 22.73 -11.88 3.30
CA THR A 208 22.80 -13.31 3.66
C THR A 208 22.87 -14.22 2.43
N GLU A 209 22.08 -13.94 1.39
CA GLU A 209 22.14 -14.67 0.13
C GLU A 209 23.45 -14.45 -0.61
N ARG A 210 24.00 -13.22 -0.56
CA ARG A 210 25.32 -12.92 -1.14
C ARG A 210 26.44 -13.69 -0.45
N LEU A 211 26.41 -13.77 0.89
CA LEU A 211 27.40 -14.53 1.65
C LEU A 211 27.34 -16.03 1.33
N LEU A 212 26.15 -16.54 1.07
CA LEU A 212 25.90 -17.96 0.76
C LEU A 212 25.91 -18.28 -0.74
N SER A 213 26.12 -17.28 -1.60
CA SER A 213 26.03 -17.41 -3.06
C SER A 213 24.71 -18.05 -3.53
N LEU A 214 23.60 -17.68 -2.88
CA LEU A 214 22.26 -18.12 -3.24
C LEU A 214 21.59 -17.09 -4.14
N LYS A 215 21.29 -17.46 -5.38
CA LYS A 215 20.64 -16.56 -6.34
C LYS A 215 19.18 -16.99 -6.58
N PRO A 216 18.19 -16.08 -6.52
CA PRO A 216 16.84 -16.39 -6.95
C PRO A 216 16.79 -16.50 -8.48
N VAL A 217 16.21 -17.59 -8.99
CA VAL A 217 16.10 -17.93 -10.41
C VAL A 217 14.65 -18.29 -10.74
N TYR A 218 14.19 -18.04 -11.97
CA TYR A 218 12.83 -18.40 -12.36
C TYR A 218 12.58 -19.90 -12.29
N GLY A 219 11.50 -20.30 -11.62
CA GLY A 219 11.05 -21.70 -11.53
C GLY A 219 10.56 -22.24 -12.86
N SER A 220 9.80 -21.42 -13.59
CA SER A 220 9.29 -21.69 -14.93
C SER A 220 9.45 -20.45 -15.81
N GLN A 221 9.79 -20.66 -17.08
CA GLN A 221 9.88 -19.56 -18.07
C GLN A 221 8.51 -19.09 -18.56
N SER A 222 7.44 -19.83 -18.28
CA SER A 222 6.07 -19.46 -18.62
C SER A 222 5.30 -19.11 -17.35
N MET A 223 5.12 -17.82 -17.08
CA MET A 223 4.24 -17.35 -16.01
C MET A 223 3.08 -16.56 -16.61
N ARG A 224 1.86 -16.87 -16.16
CA ARG A 224 0.70 -16.01 -16.44
C ARG A 224 0.79 -14.81 -15.50
N ARG A 225 1.09 -13.63 -16.05
CA ARG A 225 1.13 -12.39 -15.27
C ARG A 225 -0.30 -12.00 -14.90
N PHE A 226 -0.62 -12.09 -13.61
CA PHE A 226 -1.85 -11.51 -13.07
C PHE A 226 -1.70 -9.99 -13.07
N THR A 227 -2.30 -9.31 -14.05
CA THR A 227 -2.39 -7.86 -14.03
C THR A 227 -3.43 -7.45 -13.01
N ASN A 228 -3.05 -6.60 -12.03
CA ASN A 228 -4.00 -6.07 -11.08
C ASN A 228 -4.94 -5.08 -11.82
N LEU A 229 -6.17 -5.52 -12.09
CA LEU A 229 -7.18 -4.73 -12.77
C LEU A 229 -7.95 -3.82 -11.82
N PHE A 230 -7.57 -3.72 -10.54
CA PHE A 230 -8.29 -2.92 -9.55
C PHE A 230 -8.52 -1.47 -10.02
N TYR A 231 -7.47 -0.83 -10.53
CA TYR A 231 -7.58 0.55 -11.04
C TYR A 231 -8.42 0.65 -12.31
N LEU A 232 -8.35 -0.35 -13.20
CA LEU A 232 -9.20 -0.42 -14.39
C LEU A 232 -10.67 -0.58 -13.99
N ASN A 233 -10.94 -1.49 -13.06
CA ASN A 233 -12.26 -1.78 -12.55
C ASN A 233 -12.83 -0.55 -11.82
N GLN A 234 -12.04 0.12 -10.98
CA GLN A 234 -12.46 1.35 -10.30
C GLN A 234 -12.79 2.45 -11.31
N HIS A 235 -12.00 2.60 -12.38
CA HIS A 235 -12.28 3.57 -13.43
C HIS A 235 -13.55 3.24 -14.21
N MET A 236 -13.75 1.96 -14.55
CA MET A 236 -14.97 1.48 -15.22
C MET A 236 -16.20 1.72 -14.35
N TRP A 237 -16.13 1.40 -13.06
CA TRP A 237 -17.16 1.70 -12.09
C TRP A 237 -17.47 3.19 -12.04
N TRP A 238 -16.44 4.05 -11.94
CA TRP A 238 -16.67 5.49 -11.92
C TRP A 238 -17.36 5.99 -13.19
N LYS A 239 -16.93 5.53 -14.38
CA LYS A 239 -17.52 5.92 -15.66
C LYS A 239 -18.98 5.46 -15.80
N THR A 240 -19.28 4.24 -15.37
CA THR A 240 -20.65 3.67 -15.43
C THR A 240 -21.59 4.35 -14.44
N TRP A 241 -21.14 4.63 -13.21
CA TRP A 241 -21.92 5.41 -12.25
C TRP A 241 -22.12 6.85 -12.72
N ALA A 242 -21.08 7.50 -13.25
CA ALA A 242 -21.19 8.86 -13.75
C ALA A 242 -22.21 8.96 -14.92
N SER A 243 -22.21 8.00 -15.84
CA SER A 243 -23.19 7.96 -16.94
C SER A 243 -24.61 7.65 -16.42
N LEU A 244 -24.75 6.76 -15.44
CA LEU A 244 -26.03 6.48 -14.78
C LEU A 244 -26.58 7.73 -14.08
N PHE A 245 -25.77 8.43 -13.29
CA PHE A 245 -26.23 9.65 -12.60
C PHE A 245 -26.55 10.80 -13.57
N ALA A 246 -25.82 10.89 -14.68
CA ALA A 246 -26.10 11.86 -15.75
C ALA A 246 -27.44 11.57 -16.44
N THR A 247 -27.72 10.30 -16.77
CA THR A 247 -28.99 9.88 -17.41
C THR A 247 -30.18 10.05 -16.48
N LEU A 248 -30.04 9.67 -15.21
CA LEU A 248 -31.08 9.85 -14.19
C LEU A 248 -31.27 11.30 -13.73
N ARG A 249 -30.47 12.26 -14.25
CA ARG A 249 -30.50 13.68 -13.87
C ARG A 249 -30.45 13.89 -12.35
N ILE A 250 -29.69 13.05 -11.63
CA ILE A 250 -29.64 13.05 -10.15
C ILE A 250 -29.33 14.45 -9.60
N GLY A 251 -28.48 15.24 -10.27
CA GLY A 251 -28.13 16.59 -9.84
C GLY A 251 -29.32 17.53 -9.68
N LYS A 252 -30.38 17.38 -10.49
CA LYS A 252 -31.60 18.20 -10.36
C LYS A 252 -32.45 17.77 -9.16
N TYR A 253 -32.53 16.47 -8.89
CA TYR A 253 -33.28 15.94 -7.75
C TYR A 253 -32.54 16.18 -6.44
N LEU A 254 -31.21 16.02 -6.41
CA LEU A 254 -30.37 16.28 -5.25
C LEU A 254 -30.39 17.77 -4.88
N SER A 255 -30.30 18.68 -5.85
CA SER A 255 -30.46 20.12 -5.59
C SER A 255 -31.85 20.45 -5.02
N ARG A 256 -32.94 19.85 -5.54
CA ARG A 256 -34.29 20.04 -5.01
C ARG A 256 -34.47 19.46 -3.60
N ALA A 257 -33.88 18.30 -3.31
CA ALA A 257 -33.89 17.68 -1.99
C ALA A 257 -33.07 18.51 -0.97
N LEU A 258 -31.89 19.01 -1.37
CA LEU A 258 -31.08 19.89 -0.53
C LEU A 258 -31.79 21.22 -0.25
N HIS A 259 -32.46 21.83 -1.23
CA HIS A 259 -33.23 23.05 -1.03
C HIS A 259 -34.44 22.86 -0.11
N THR A 260 -35.11 21.70 -0.17
CA THR A 260 -36.24 21.39 0.72
C THR A 260 -35.77 21.15 2.16
N VAL A 261 -34.67 20.43 2.36
CA VAL A 261 -34.07 20.24 3.70
C VAL A 261 -33.52 21.55 4.28
N MET A 262 -32.86 22.40 3.48
CA MET A 262 -32.37 23.70 3.94
C MET A 262 -33.50 24.69 4.26
N SER A 263 -34.65 24.59 3.59
CA SER A 263 -35.82 25.43 3.86
C SER A 263 -36.49 25.12 5.21
N VAL A 264 -36.36 23.89 5.71
CA VAL A 264 -36.84 23.50 7.04
C VAL A 264 -35.94 24.05 8.16
N SER A 265 -34.66 24.28 7.87
CA SER A 265 -33.69 24.85 8.82
C SER A 265 -33.66 26.39 8.85
N SER A 266 -34.46 27.07 8.04
CA SER A 266 -34.46 28.55 7.92
C SER A 266 -35.85 29.15 8.18
N ALA A 267 -36.55 28.65 9.19
CA ALA A 267 -37.70 29.32 9.76
C ALA A 267 -37.29 30.02 11.06
N ASP A 268 -36.55 31.13 10.96
CA ASP A 268 -36.75 32.26 11.87
C ASP A 268 -36.02 33.54 11.46
N SER A 269 -36.68 34.66 11.77
CA SER A 269 -36.23 36.07 11.75
C SER A 269 -36.32 36.85 10.43
N SER A 270 -37.47 37.52 10.30
CA SER A 270 -37.66 38.74 9.53
C SER A 270 -36.96 39.94 10.18
N SER A 271 -35.94 40.50 9.52
CA SER A 271 -35.61 41.92 9.61
C SER A 271 -34.86 42.35 8.34
N ILE A 272 -35.51 43.14 7.50
CA ILE A 272 -34.92 43.72 6.30
C ILE A 272 -34.11 44.95 6.72
N SER A 273 -32.78 44.88 6.61
CA SER A 273 -31.96 45.98 6.07
C SER A 273 -30.51 45.54 5.87
N ASP A 274 -30.11 45.52 4.59
CA ASP A 274 -28.74 45.63 4.04
C ASP A 274 -27.80 44.41 4.02
N THR A 275 -28.20 43.26 4.55
CA THR A 275 -27.37 42.03 4.51
C THR A 275 -27.80 41.00 3.47
N ILE A 276 -28.76 41.32 2.60
CA ILE A 276 -29.35 40.38 1.64
C ILE A 276 -29.12 40.85 0.20
N CYS A 277 -28.73 39.93 -0.68
CA CYS A 277 -28.54 40.18 -2.10
C CYS A 277 -29.86 40.53 -2.80
N CYS A 278 -29.90 41.63 -3.55
CA CYS A 278 -31.11 42.08 -4.24
C CYS A 278 -31.56 41.17 -5.40
N ALA A 279 -30.70 40.30 -5.93
CA ALA A 279 -31.01 39.40 -7.04
C ALA A 279 -31.49 38.01 -6.58
N CYS A 280 -30.78 37.38 -5.63
CA CYS A 280 -31.08 36.01 -5.17
C CYS A 280 -31.78 35.96 -3.80
N ARG A 281 -31.95 37.10 -3.13
CA ARG A 281 -32.62 37.24 -1.82
C ARG A 281 -32.02 36.37 -0.69
N SER A 282 -30.76 35.96 -0.83
CA SER A 282 -29.96 35.26 0.20
C SER A 282 -28.82 36.14 0.71
N VAL A 283 -28.12 35.72 1.77
CA VAL A 283 -26.87 36.36 2.23
C VAL A 283 -25.84 36.32 1.10
N PRO A 284 -25.18 37.45 0.77
CA PRO A 284 -24.32 37.54 -0.40
C PRO A 284 -23.00 36.77 -0.23
N THR A 285 -22.72 35.85 -1.15
CA THR A 285 -21.40 35.23 -1.29
C THR A 285 -20.45 36.23 -1.98
N LEU A 286 -19.47 36.76 -1.25
CA LEU A 286 -18.63 37.91 -1.63
C LEU A 286 -19.47 39.15 -1.97
N PRO A 287 -19.82 39.98 -0.98
CA PRO A 287 -20.71 41.11 -1.18
C PRO A 287 -20.10 42.16 -2.11
N GLN A 288 -20.91 42.63 -3.04
CA GLN A 288 -20.59 43.72 -3.98
C GLN A 288 -21.68 44.77 -3.88
N LYS A 289 -21.29 46.04 -3.72
CA LYS A 289 -22.20 47.17 -3.76
C LYS A 289 -22.30 47.69 -5.19
N SER A 290 -23.53 47.85 -5.64
CA SER A 290 -23.83 48.56 -6.88
C SER A 290 -23.67 50.07 -6.70
N ASN A 291 -23.58 50.82 -7.79
CA ASN A 291 -23.56 52.29 -7.80
C ASN A 291 -24.77 52.94 -7.09
N CYS A 292 -25.90 52.23 -6.95
CA CYS A 292 -27.06 52.69 -6.19
C CYS A 292 -27.05 52.30 -4.71
N GLY A 293 -25.94 51.74 -4.21
CA GLY A 293 -25.72 51.38 -2.80
C GLY A 293 -26.27 50.01 -2.40
N HIS A 294 -27.01 49.33 -3.26
CA HIS A 294 -27.60 48.02 -2.96
C HIS A 294 -26.60 46.86 -3.10
N SER A 295 -26.67 45.90 -2.16
CA SER A 295 -25.79 44.72 -2.09
C SER A 295 -26.23 43.58 -3.00
N TYR A 296 -25.26 42.94 -3.67
CA TYR A 296 -25.41 41.77 -4.52
C TYR A 296 -24.29 40.75 -4.24
N CYS A 297 -24.52 39.48 -4.59
CA CYS A 297 -23.42 38.50 -4.70
C CYS A 297 -22.54 38.84 -5.91
N TYR A 298 -21.24 38.58 -5.80
CA TYR A 298 -20.30 38.71 -6.92
C TYR A 298 -20.80 38.07 -8.22
N TYR A 299 -21.28 36.82 -8.15
CA TYR A 299 -21.81 36.12 -9.33
C TYR A 299 -23.11 36.71 -9.85
N CYS A 300 -24.00 37.19 -8.98
CA CYS A 300 -25.29 37.75 -9.38
C CYS A 300 -25.18 39.10 -10.08
N ILE A 301 -24.24 39.95 -9.65
CA ILE A 301 -24.02 41.24 -10.31
C ILE A 301 -23.24 41.10 -11.60
N LYS A 302 -22.20 40.24 -11.63
CA LYS A 302 -21.39 40.04 -12.84
C LYS A 302 -22.13 39.31 -13.97
N SER A 303 -22.93 38.29 -13.65
CA SER A 303 -23.76 37.62 -14.66
C SER A 303 -24.71 38.60 -15.33
N ARG A 304 -25.40 39.44 -14.54
CA ARG A 304 -26.33 40.44 -15.09
C ARG A 304 -25.66 41.56 -15.87
N LEU A 305 -24.45 41.98 -15.47
CA LEU A 305 -23.67 42.94 -16.26
C LEU A 305 -23.23 42.33 -17.60
N ALA A 306 -22.80 41.06 -17.59
CA ALA A 306 -22.42 40.32 -18.80
C ALA A 306 -23.62 40.07 -19.73
N ASP A 307 -24.80 39.72 -19.18
CA ASP A 307 -26.02 39.55 -19.96
C ASP A 307 -26.48 40.88 -20.61
N SER A 308 -26.11 42.01 -20.01
CA SER A 308 -26.47 43.35 -20.49
C SER A 308 -25.42 44.01 -21.40
N GLU A 309 -24.46 43.25 -21.95
CA GLU A 309 -23.35 43.77 -22.78
C GLU A 309 -23.80 44.71 -23.92
N ALA A 310 -24.99 44.50 -24.50
CA ALA A 310 -25.53 45.38 -25.54
C ALA A 310 -26.04 46.75 -25.05
N THR A 311 -26.37 46.87 -23.75
CA THR A 311 -26.97 48.09 -23.14
C THR A 311 -26.06 48.72 -22.07
N GLY A 312 -24.99 48.02 -21.66
CA GLY A 312 -23.97 48.49 -20.71
C GLY A 312 -24.47 48.73 -19.28
N SER A 313 -25.75 48.48 -18.99
CA SER A 313 -26.34 48.66 -17.67
C SER A 313 -27.62 47.83 -17.49
N PHE A 314 -27.87 47.36 -16.26
CA PHE A 314 -29.11 46.68 -15.90
C PHE A 314 -29.86 47.46 -14.80
N ARG A 315 -31.19 47.33 -14.73
CA ARG A 315 -31.98 48.02 -13.69
C ARG A 315 -31.92 47.28 -12.36
N CYS A 316 -31.59 47.99 -11.29
CA CYS A 316 -31.60 47.45 -9.93
C CYS A 316 -32.99 46.93 -9.56
N CYS A 317 -33.07 45.73 -9.00
CA CYS A 317 -34.35 45.10 -8.62
C CYS A 317 -35.05 45.74 -7.41
N ARG A 318 -34.38 46.67 -6.70
CA ARG A 318 -34.90 47.33 -5.49
C ARG A 318 -35.30 48.79 -5.72
N CYS A 319 -34.47 49.56 -6.44
CA CYS A 319 -34.74 50.97 -6.72
C CYS A 319 -34.92 51.33 -8.20
N GLY A 320 -34.72 50.39 -9.13
CA GLY A 320 -34.90 50.63 -10.57
C GLY A 320 -33.81 51.47 -11.25
N VAL A 321 -32.81 51.98 -10.52
CA VAL A 321 -31.68 52.74 -11.05
C VAL A 321 -30.79 51.85 -11.94
N ALA A 322 -30.25 52.40 -13.03
CA ALA A 322 -29.35 51.70 -13.93
C ALA A 322 -27.96 51.46 -13.29
N VAL A 323 -27.63 50.18 -13.12
CA VAL A 323 -26.36 49.70 -12.58
C VAL A 323 -25.41 49.40 -13.71
N HIS A 324 -24.32 50.18 -13.79
CA HIS A 324 -23.23 50.02 -14.78
C HIS A 324 -21.89 49.70 -14.12
N ALA A 325 -21.77 49.90 -12.80
CA ALA A 325 -20.54 49.63 -12.04
C ALA A 325 -20.86 48.91 -10.74
N CYS A 326 -19.92 48.06 -10.31
CA CYS A 326 -19.95 47.35 -9.04
C CYS A 326 -18.61 47.52 -8.31
N PHE A 327 -18.69 47.69 -6.99
CA PHE A 327 -17.54 47.82 -6.10
C PHE A 327 -17.58 46.73 -5.03
N PRO A 328 -16.42 46.22 -4.58
CA PRO A 328 -16.38 45.35 -3.40
C PRO A 328 -16.94 46.11 -2.19
N ALA A 329 -17.84 45.46 -1.45
CA ALA A 329 -18.67 46.08 -0.42
C ALA A 329 -17.92 46.40 0.87
#